data_AF-A0A2V9XSF7-F1
#
_entry.id   AF-A0A2V9XSF7-F1
#
_cell.length_a   1.000
_cell.length_b   1.000
_cell.length_c   1.000
_cell.angle_alpha   90.00
_cell.angle_beta   90.00
_cell.angle_gamma   90.00
#
_symmetry.space_group_name_H-M   'P 1'
#
loop_
_entity.id
_entity.type
_entity.pdbx_description
1 polymer ?
#
loop_
_entity_poly.entity_id
_entity_poly.type
_entity_poly.pdbx_seq_one_letter_code
_entity_poly.pdbx_strand_id
1 'polypeptide(L)'
;MAGLFQGGADRSFIMLDMSVEDPWTTVFHEYAHQLMNGNIQTESDPWFEEGFAEYFSSIEVDGKEAHVGKIPHDDYLILQQVGLMKVANLFKVAHYSETYNENGNSRTSFYLESGLLVHYIYDNQLLPKVGTYIDLKGTKHVSVEDAIQQAFGMSAAQLDKTLRDYLLSGRYLYYKIPAPANISEKTYTSRPLTPSDAAAVLADIHLHSADYQDKAIDEFQAILSSDPNNAAACRGLGYGYLQKQNFTQAAEYFKRSSEQDSKDPRVHYYNALLMARESGFGSKVDIPTLTRELETSISLDPSFADSYALLAFAQSTSGDPAKALETMRKAIAIDPRNEGYRFNLANIYLANRQSEKAMAILQSLQKSASPEMTSRIDGVLESIRRQP
;
A
#
# COMPACT_ATOMS: atom_id res chain seq x y z
N MET A 1 -20.61 -4.13 -10.39
CA MET A 1 -19.47 -3.52 -9.69
C MET A 1 -18.58 -2.97 -10.79
N ALA A 2 -18.32 -1.66 -10.80
CA ALA A 2 -17.68 -0.96 -11.92
C ALA A 2 -16.17 -1.26 -12.02
N GLY A 3 -15.52 -1.44 -10.86
CA GLY A 3 -14.18 -1.97 -10.75
C GLY A 3 -13.98 -2.70 -9.41
N LEU A 4 -12.95 -3.54 -9.34
CA LEU A 4 -12.55 -4.25 -8.12
C LEU A 4 -11.04 -4.08 -7.91
N PHE A 5 -10.66 -3.68 -6.72
CA PHE A 5 -9.28 -3.72 -6.25
C PHE A 5 -9.04 -4.95 -5.39
N GLN A 6 -7.97 -5.68 -5.70
CA GLN A 6 -7.49 -6.79 -4.91
C GLN A 6 -6.04 -6.50 -4.53
N GLY A 7 -5.84 -6.02 -3.31
CA GLY A 7 -4.50 -5.90 -2.73
C GLY A 7 -3.87 -7.27 -2.46
N GLY A 8 -2.55 -7.31 -2.49
CA GLY A 8 -1.75 -8.50 -2.19
C GLY A 8 -0.41 -8.09 -1.57
N ALA A 9 0.33 -9.07 -1.04
CA ALA A 9 1.59 -8.79 -0.33
C ALA A 9 2.71 -8.28 -1.26
N ASP A 10 2.71 -8.70 -2.53
CA ASP A 10 3.76 -8.44 -3.52
C ASP A 10 3.26 -7.81 -4.82
N ARG A 11 1.93 -7.71 -4.96
CA ARG A 11 1.24 -7.04 -6.07
C ARG A 11 -0.19 -6.73 -5.70
N SER A 12 -0.74 -5.73 -6.36
CA SER A 12 -2.15 -5.39 -6.30
C SER A 12 -2.75 -5.45 -7.70
N PHE A 13 -4.02 -5.83 -7.79
CA PHE A 13 -4.77 -5.91 -9.03
C PHE A 13 -5.90 -4.91 -9.02
N ILE A 14 -6.14 -4.28 -10.16
CA ILE A 14 -7.37 -3.54 -10.43
C ILE A 14 -8.04 -4.21 -11.63
N MET A 15 -9.28 -4.64 -11.45
CA MET A 15 -10.14 -5.15 -12.50
C MET A 15 -11.21 -4.12 -12.82
N LEU A 16 -11.50 -3.96 -14.10
CA LEU A 16 -12.49 -3.00 -14.58
C LEU A 16 -13.54 -3.69 -15.42
N ASP A 17 -14.81 -3.37 -15.15
CA ASP A 17 -15.91 -3.72 -16.03
C ASP A 17 -16.05 -2.63 -17.09
N MET A 18 -15.42 -2.84 -18.25
CA MET A 18 -15.47 -1.88 -19.36
C MET A 18 -16.86 -1.78 -20.02
N SER A 19 -17.87 -2.53 -19.55
CA SER A 19 -19.24 -2.43 -20.04
C SER A 19 -20.08 -1.36 -19.33
N VAL A 20 -19.58 -0.79 -18.22
CA VAL A 20 -20.26 0.30 -17.49
C VAL A 20 -19.76 1.68 -17.92
N GLU A 21 -20.54 2.71 -17.62
CA GLU A 21 -20.27 4.10 -18.05
C GLU A 21 -19.04 4.71 -17.36
N ASP A 22 -18.84 4.44 -16.06
CA ASP A 22 -17.69 4.92 -15.28
C ASP A 22 -17.04 3.79 -14.48
N PRO A 23 -16.14 2.99 -15.10
CA PRO A 23 -15.38 1.97 -14.38
C PRO A 23 -14.21 2.55 -13.58
N TRP A 24 -13.86 3.83 -13.77
CA TRP A 24 -12.56 4.36 -13.37
C TRP A 24 -12.51 4.85 -11.92
N THR A 25 -13.66 5.12 -11.29
CA THR A 25 -13.74 5.64 -9.92
C THR A 25 -12.90 4.78 -8.95
N THR A 26 -13.05 3.46 -9.00
CA THR A 26 -12.29 2.54 -8.16
C THR A 26 -10.79 2.58 -8.45
N VAL A 27 -10.40 2.74 -9.73
CA VAL A 27 -8.98 2.85 -10.11
C VAL A 27 -8.36 4.08 -9.50
N PHE A 28 -9.03 5.23 -9.64
CA PHE A 28 -8.49 6.49 -9.17
C PHE A 28 -8.47 6.60 -7.65
N HIS A 29 -9.45 6.02 -6.95
CA HIS A 29 -9.44 5.88 -5.50
C HIS A 29 -8.19 5.15 -5.01
N GLU A 30 -7.93 3.97 -5.57
CA GLU A 30 -6.79 3.16 -5.16
C GLU A 30 -5.46 3.75 -5.61
N TYR A 31 -5.43 4.37 -6.78
CA TYR A 31 -4.27 5.10 -7.27
C TYR A 31 -3.92 6.29 -6.35
N ALA A 32 -4.92 6.97 -5.80
CA ALA A 32 -4.72 8.05 -4.84
C ALA A 32 -4.08 7.52 -3.55
N HIS A 33 -4.49 6.36 -3.04
CA HIS A 33 -3.80 5.70 -1.92
C HIS A 33 -2.34 5.37 -2.27
N GLN A 34 -2.08 4.82 -3.46
CA GLN A 34 -0.70 4.53 -3.91
C GLN A 34 0.16 5.80 -3.97
N LEU A 35 -0.39 6.90 -4.47
CA LEU A 35 0.28 8.20 -4.49
C LEU A 35 0.60 8.70 -3.08
N MET A 36 -0.35 8.61 -2.14
CA MET A 36 -0.10 8.98 -0.74
C MET A 36 1.00 8.13 -0.14
N ASN A 37 0.90 6.80 -0.29
CA ASN A 37 1.84 5.85 0.30
C ASN A 37 3.27 6.04 -0.23
N GLY A 38 3.44 6.38 -1.51
CA GLY A 38 4.74 6.64 -2.10
C GLY A 38 5.36 8.01 -1.77
N ASN A 39 4.59 8.97 -1.27
CA ASN A 39 5.06 10.36 -1.09
C ASN A 39 5.01 10.87 0.36
N ILE A 40 4.23 10.24 1.23
CA ILE A 40 4.01 10.69 2.60
C ILE A 40 4.67 9.69 3.57
N GLN A 41 5.65 10.17 4.34
CA GLN A 41 6.35 9.36 5.35
C GLN A 41 5.62 9.29 6.69
N THR A 42 4.82 10.30 7.00
CA THR A 42 4.09 10.40 8.26
C THR A 42 2.73 9.74 8.08
N GLU A 43 2.38 8.79 8.94
CA GLU A 43 1.01 8.27 8.94
C GLU A 43 0.01 9.41 9.12
N SER A 44 -1.00 9.41 8.26
CA SER A 44 -2.15 10.30 8.36
C SER A 44 -3.29 9.59 9.06
N ASP A 45 -4.28 10.38 9.49
CA ASP A 45 -5.51 9.80 10.02
C ASP A 45 -6.37 9.23 8.88
N PRO A 46 -7.10 8.12 9.10
CA PRO A 46 -7.92 7.48 8.07
C PRO A 46 -8.91 8.42 7.37
N TRP A 47 -9.49 9.39 8.08
CA TRP A 47 -10.43 10.35 7.47
C TRP A 47 -9.75 11.17 6.35
N PHE A 48 -8.46 11.49 6.50
CA PHE A 48 -7.75 12.26 5.48
C PHE A 48 -7.33 11.35 4.32
N GLU A 49 -6.95 10.10 4.61
CA GLU A 49 -6.56 9.13 3.59
C GLU A 49 -7.72 8.73 2.69
N GLU A 50 -8.83 8.32 3.28
CA GLU A 50 -10.05 8.01 2.51
C GLU A 50 -10.60 9.27 1.86
N GLY A 51 -10.63 10.40 2.58
CA GLY A 51 -11.14 11.64 1.99
C GLY A 51 -10.31 12.14 0.80
N PHE A 52 -8.98 11.94 0.84
CA PHE A 52 -8.11 12.21 -0.30
C PHE A 52 -8.41 11.24 -1.44
N ALA A 53 -8.52 9.95 -1.15
CA ALA A 53 -8.85 8.96 -2.17
C ALA A 53 -10.21 9.22 -2.84
N GLU A 54 -11.24 9.57 -2.06
CA GLU A 54 -12.57 9.96 -2.55
C GLU A 54 -12.53 11.27 -3.36
N TYR A 55 -11.72 12.25 -2.94
CA TYR A 55 -11.58 13.51 -3.70
C TYR A 55 -10.96 13.29 -5.09
N PHE A 56 -10.01 12.35 -5.19
CA PHE A 56 -9.32 12.01 -6.43
C PHE A 56 -10.00 10.86 -7.20
N SER A 57 -10.93 10.12 -6.60
CA SER A 57 -11.69 9.06 -7.28
C SER A 57 -12.56 9.62 -8.42
N SER A 58 -12.96 10.88 -8.31
CA SER A 58 -13.78 11.61 -9.28
C SER A 58 -13.00 12.24 -10.43
N ILE A 59 -11.73 11.86 -10.63
CA ILE A 59 -10.94 12.33 -11.76
C ILE A 59 -11.62 11.92 -13.07
N GLU A 60 -11.90 12.92 -13.91
CA GLU A 60 -12.24 12.70 -15.31
C GLU A 60 -11.12 13.21 -16.18
N VAL A 61 -10.55 12.35 -17.03
CA VAL A 61 -9.52 12.74 -17.99
C VAL A 61 -10.13 12.79 -19.38
N ASP A 62 -10.12 13.98 -20.00
CA ASP A 62 -10.24 14.08 -21.45
C ASP A 62 -8.84 14.23 -22.07
N GLY A 63 -8.72 14.00 -23.39
CA GLY A 63 -7.42 14.04 -24.08
C GLY A 63 -6.66 15.38 -24.02
N LYS A 64 -7.20 16.42 -23.36
CA LYS A 64 -6.59 17.74 -23.22
C LYS A 64 -6.45 18.17 -21.77
N GLU A 65 -7.39 17.83 -20.90
CA GLU A 65 -7.40 18.22 -19.49
C GLU A 65 -7.99 17.13 -18.59
N ALA A 66 -7.52 17.08 -17.37
CA ALA A 66 -8.12 16.34 -16.28
C ALA A 66 -8.95 17.29 -15.41
N HIS A 67 -10.13 16.85 -15.03
CA HIS A 67 -10.97 17.49 -14.02
C HIS A 67 -10.82 16.75 -12.70
N VAL A 68 -10.48 17.46 -11.63
CA VAL A 68 -10.21 16.88 -10.31
C VAL A 68 -11.08 17.55 -9.25
N GLY A 69 -11.65 16.76 -8.34
CA GLY A 69 -12.49 17.26 -7.25
C GLY A 69 -13.95 17.45 -7.67
N LYS A 70 -14.49 16.62 -8.55
CA LYS A 70 -15.94 16.55 -8.72
C LYS A 70 -16.56 15.78 -7.56
N ILE A 71 -17.79 16.09 -7.20
CA ILE A 71 -18.58 15.26 -6.28
C ILE A 71 -19.63 14.53 -7.11
N PRO A 72 -19.62 13.18 -7.17
CA PRO A 72 -20.67 12.41 -7.82
C PRO A 72 -22.05 12.78 -7.26
N HIS A 73 -23.05 12.93 -8.14
CA HIS A 73 -24.39 13.35 -7.70
C HIS A 73 -25.03 12.33 -6.75
N ASP A 74 -24.73 11.05 -6.95
CA ASP A 74 -25.28 9.97 -6.14
C ASP A 74 -24.74 9.99 -4.70
N ASP A 75 -23.47 10.37 -4.51
CA ASP A 75 -22.84 10.48 -3.18
C ASP A 75 -23.52 11.53 -2.31
N TYR A 76 -23.95 12.64 -2.91
CA TYR A 76 -24.74 13.66 -2.23
C TYR A 76 -26.07 13.10 -1.74
N LEU A 77 -26.79 12.38 -2.61
CA LEU A 77 -28.08 11.80 -2.28
C LEU A 77 -27.94 10.74 -1.18
N ILE A 78 -26.88 9.93 -1.23
CA ILE A 78 -26.58 8.93 -0.21
C ILE A 78 -26.29 9.62 1.12
N LEU A 79 -25.41 10.63 1.17
CA LEU A 79 -25.11 11.40 2.38
C LEU A 79 -26.35 12.04 3.01
N GLN A 80 -27.31 12.51 2.20
CA GLN A 80 -28.58 13.03 2.71
C GLN A 80 -29.46 11.94 3.34
N GLN A 81 -29.38 10.70 2.87
CA GLN A 81 -30.14 9.56 3.39
C GLN A 81 -29.49 8.96 4.64
N VAL A 82 -28.18 8.69 4.61
CA VAL A 82 -27.45 8.08 5.73
C VAL A 82 -27.14 9.08 6.85
N GLY A 83 -27.02 10.36 6.49
CA GLY A 83 -26.67 11.45 7.39
C GLY A 83 -25.17 11.56 7.65
N LEU A 84 -24.77 12.78 8.05
CA LEU A 84 -23.43 13.07 8.55
C LEU A 84 -23.28 12.55 9.99
N MET A 85 -22.13 11.97 10.28
CA MET A 85 -21.68 11.70 11.63
C MET A 85 -21.19 12.99 12.31
N LYS A 86 -20.81 12.88 13.58
CA LYS A 86 -20.12 13.98 14.27
C LYS A 86 -18.67 13.99 13.80
N VAL A 87 -18.14 15.15 13.45
CA VAL A 87 -16.76 15.31 12.97
C VAL A 87 -15.75 14.85 14.02
N ALA A 88 -16.04 15.03 15.30
CA ALA A 88 -15.18 14.47 16.36
C ALA A 88 -15.10 12.93 16.32
N ASN A 89 -16.16 12.24 15.89
CA ASN A 89 -16.15 10.79 15.71
C ASN A 89 -15.43 10.40 14.41
N LEU A 90 -15.66 11.14 13.31
CA LEU A 90 -14.92 10.99 12.05
C LEU A 90 -13.41 10.99 12.29
N PHE A 91 -12.92 11.96 13.06
CA PHE A 91 -11.50 12.14 13.39
C PHE A 91 -10.93 11.07 14.35
N LYS A 92 -11.80 10.30 15.01
CA LYS A 92 -11.45 9.21 15.92
C LYS A 92 -11.46 7.84 15.25
N VAL A 93 -11.94 7.73 14.01
CA VAL A 93 -11.90 6.48 13.25
C VAL A 93 -10.44 6.06 13.05
N ALA A 94 -10.17 4.79 13.30
CA ALA A 94 -8.87 4.14 13.12
C ALA A 94 -9.01 2.96 12.14
N HIS A 95 -7.95 2.57 11.46
CA HIS A 95 -7.98 1.44 10.51
C HIS A 95 -8.44 0.12 11.14
N TYR A 96 -8.27 -0.08 12.45
CA TYR A 96 -8.74 -1.27 13.19
C TYR A 96 -10.12 -1.10 13.82
N SER A 97 -10.79 0.04 13.63
CA SER A 97 -12.11 0.29 14.23
C SER A 97 -13.24 -0.43 13.48
N GLU A 98 -14.31 -0.76 14.19
CA GLU A 98 -15.53 -1.37 13.60
C GLU A 98 -16.09 -0.52 12.46
N THR A 99 -16.13 0.80 12.64
CA THR A 99 -16.60 1.75 11.62
C THR A 99 -15.81 1.67 10.32
N TYR A 100 -14.52 1.34 10.38
CA TYR A 100 -13.67 1.23 9.19
C TYR A 100 -13.79 -0.14 8.52
N ASN A 101 -13.94 -1.21 9.31
CA ASN A 101 -13.85 -2.60 8.83
C ASN A 101 -15.20 -3.26 8.54
N GLU A 102 -16.29 -2.82 9.16
CA GLU A 102 -17.61 -3.43 9.00
C GLU A 102 -18.44 -2.73 7.94
N ASN A 103 -19.17 -3.52 7.15
CA ASN A 103 -20.06 -2.98 6.13
C ASN A 103 -21.33 -2.39 6.75
N GLY A 104 -21.83 -1.28 6.20
CA GLY A 104 -23.08 -0.65 6.61
C GLY A 104 -23.03 0.87 6.55
N ASN A 105 -24.11 1.50 7.01
CA ASN A 105 -24.27 2.96 6.91
C ASN A 105 -23.15 3.74 7.59
N SER A 106 -22.62 3.26 8.72
CA SER A 106 -21.53 3.93 9.42
C SER A 106 -20.25 4.02 8.59
N ARG A 107 -19.92 2.96 7.85
CA ARG A 107 -18.79 2.94 6.92
C ARG A 107 -19.07 3.86 5.74
N THR A 108 -20.23 3.73 5.10
CA THR A 108 -20.62 4.62 3.99
C THR A 108 -20.57 6.10 4.40
N SER A 109 -21.12 6.47 5.55
CA SER A 109 -21.04 7.83 6.09
C SER A 109 -19.59 8.27 6.31
N PHE A 110 -18.73 7.39 6.86
CA PHE A 110 -17.32 7.71 7.10
C PHE A 110 -16.58 8.07 5.81
N TYR A 111 -16.69 7.24 4.76
CA TYR A 111 -16.00 7.48 3.49
C TYR A 111 -16.51 8.76 2.81
N LEU A 112 -17.83 8.89 2.65
CA LEU A 112 -18.43 10.04 1.97
C LEU A 112 -18.22 11.36 2.74
N GLU A 113 -18.31 11.35 4.07
CA GLU A 113 -18.06 12.55 4.88
C GLU A 113 -16.58 12.93 4.91
N SER A 114 -15.68 11.93 4.87
CA SER A 114 -14.23 12.16 4.71
C SER A 114 -13.94 12.87 3.39
N GLY A 115 -14.54 12.41 2.29
CA GLY A 115 -14.43 13.06 0.97
C GLY A 115 -14.96 14.49 0.99
N LEU A 116 -16.15 14.72 1.59
CA LEU A 116 -16.74 16.05 1.74
C LEU A 116 -15.84 17.00 2.53
N LEU A 117 -15.23 16.53 3.62
CA LEU A 117 -14.32 17.32 4.43
C LEU A 117 -13.05 17.67 3.68
N VAL A 118 -12.44 16.72 2.97
CA VAL A 118 -11.26 16.99 2.14
C VAL A 118 -11.60 17.99 1.03
N HIS A 119 -12.78 17.87 0.42
CA HIS A 119 -13.27 18.85 -0.53
C HIS A 119 -13.39 20.26 0.10
N TYR A 120 -13.99 20.37 1.29
CA TYR A 120 -14.05 21.63 2.03
C TYR A 120 -12.65 22.20 2.33
N ILE A 121 -11.69 21.33 2.67
CA ILE A 121 -10.30 21.70 2.93
C ILE A 121 -9.64 22.26 1.67
N TYR A 122 -9.79 21.62 0.51
CA TYR A 122 -9.23 22.11 -0.76
C TYR A 122 -9.86 23.44 -1.19
N ASP A 123 -11.19 23.54 -1.15
CA ASP A 123 -11.92 24.74 -1.57
C ASP A 123 -11.52 25.99 -0.76
N ASN A 124 -11.22 25.78 0.53
CA ASN A 124 -10.88 26.85 1.46
C ASN A 124 -9.37 26.93 1.75
N GLN A 125 -8.54 26.20 1.01
CA GLN A 125 -7.07 26.20 1.13
C GLN A 125 -6.58 25.89 2.56
N LEU A 126 -7.22 24.92 3.24
CA LEU A 126 -6.98 24.60 4.65
C LEU A 126 -5.96 23.48 4.87
N LEU A 127 -5.25 23.01 3.85
CA LEU A 127 -4.21 21.97 3.98
C LEU A 127 -3.17 22.27 5.09
N PRO A 128 -2.65 23.51 5.27
CA PRO A 128 -1.75 23.81 6.39
C PRO A 128 -2.36 23.54 7.77
N LYS A 129 -3.69 23.67 7.91
CA LYS A 129 -4.40 23.37 9.15
C LYS A 129 -4.51 21.86 9.40
N VAL A 130 -4.62 21.05 8.35
CA VAL A 130 -4.55 19.58 8.47
C VAL A 130 -3.19 19.16 9.04
N GLY A 131 -2.09 19.72 8.51
CA GLY A 131 -0.75 19.46 9.06
C GLY A 131 -0.63 19.89 10.53
N THR A 132 -1.21 21.04 10.90
CA THR A 132 -1.28 21.50 12.30
C THR A 132 -2.07 20.53 13.18
N TYR A 133 -3.21 20.04 12.69
CA TYR A 133 -4.04 19.07 13.40
C TYR A 133 -3.29 17.74 13.63
N ILE A 134 -2.65 17.19 12.59
CA ILE A 134 -1.88 15.94 12.69
C ILE A 134 -0.74 16.08 13.71
N ASP A 135 -0.02 17.20 13.74
CA ASP A 135 1.02 17.44 14.75
C ASP A 135 0.46 17.56 16.18
N LEU A 136 -0.67 18.26 16.36
CA LEU A 136 -1.32 18.40 17.66
C LEU A 136 -1.77 17.05 18.23
N LYS A 137 -2.41 16.22 17.40
CA LYS A 137 -2.89 14.89 17.80
C LYS A 137 -1.73 13.91 17.97
N GLY A 138 -0.87 13.79 16.95
CA GLY A 138 0.17 12.77 16.88
C GLY A 138 1.38 13.06 17.76
N THR A 139 1.97 14.25 17.63
CA THR A 139 3.20 14.64 18.35
C THR A 139 2.90 15.13 19.77
N LYS A 140 1.86 15.96 19.92
CA LYS A 140 1.56 16.68 21.18
C LYS A 140 0.47 16.01 22.02
N HIS A 141 -0.15 14.94 21.53
CA HIS A 141 -1.18 14.17 22.24
C HIS A 141 -2.36 15.01 22.73
N VAL A 142 -2.71 16.04 21.97
CA VAL A 142 -3.90 16.87 22.23
C VAL A 142 -5.17 16.07 21.92
N SER A 143 -6.23 16.27 22.70
CA SER A 143 -7.53 15.64 22.44
C SER A 143 -8.03 16.00 21.03
N VAL A 144 -8.84 15.13 20.41
CA VAL A 144 -9.35 15.39 19.05
C VAL A 144 -10.12 16.70 18.98
N GLU A 145 -10.99 16.96 19.95
CA GLU A 145 -11.79 18.17 20.03
C GLU A 145 -10.95 19.44 20.18
N ASP A 146 -9.94 19.42 21.06
CA ASP A 146 -9.03 20.55 21.25
C ASP A 146 -8.10 20.75 20.05
N ALA A 147 -7.67 19.66 19.41
CA ALA A 147 -6.87 19.71 18.19
C ALA A 147 -7.66 20.31 17.03
N ILE A 148 -8.95 19.96 16.88
CA ILE A 148 -9.85 20.60 15.91
C ILE A 148 -9.96 22.10 16.21
N GLN A 149 -10.21 22.48 17.47
CA GLN A 149 -10.33 23.87 17.88
C GLN A 149 -9.07 24.69 17.61
N GLN A 150 -7.89 24.14 17.92
CA GLN A 150 -6.62 24.83 17.73
C GLN A 150 -6.21 24.91 16.26
N ALA A 151 -6.40 23.85 15.48
CA ALA A 151 -6.00 23.81 14.07
C ALA A 151 -6.98 24.57 13.17
N PHE A 152 -8.28 24.34 13.32
CA PHE A 152 -9.30 24.91 12.45
C PHE A 152 -9.82 26.27 12.92
N GLY A 153 -9.68 26.58 14.22
CA GLY A 153 -10.22 27.79 14.83
C GLY A 153 -11.72 27.68 15.13
N MET A 154 -12.26 26.46 15.12
CA MET A 154 -13.69 26.16 15.27
C MET A 154 -13.86 24.98 16.21
N SER A 155 -14.90 24.98 17.04
CA SER A 155 -15.21 23.79 17.84
C SER A 155 -15.69 22.66 16.93
N ALA A 156 -15.62 21.41 17.40
CA ALA A 156 -16.13 20.27 16.63
C ALA A 156 -17.61 20.47 16.21
N ALA A 157 -18.45 21.03 17.08
CA ALA A 157 -19.85 21.33 16.77
C ALA A 157 -20.01 22.46 15.73
N GLN A 158 -19.11 23.44 15.71
CA GLN A 158 -19.08 24.46 14.65
C GLN A 158 -18.64 23.86 13.31
N LEU A 159 -17.70 22.92 13.34
CA LEU A 159 -17.25 22.21 12.15
C LEU A 159 -18.34 21.27 11.61
N ASP A 160 -19.08 20.57 12.48
CA ASP A 160 -20.29 19.79 12.10
C ASP A 160 -21.27 20.65 11.31
N LYS A 161 -21.59 21.83 11.85
CA LYS A 161 -22.50 22.78 11.18
C LYS A 161 -21.92 23.25 9.84
N THR A 162 -20.63 23.56 9.81
CA THR A 162 -19.95 24.05 8.60
C THR A 162 -19.99 23.01 7.48
N LEU A 163 -19.71 21.74 7.76
CA LEU A 163 -19.79 20.68 6.76
C LEU A 163 -21.24 20.43 6.30
N ARG A 164 -22.22 20.50 7.21
CA ARG A 164 -23.63 20.41 6.83
C ARG A 164 -24.05 21.56 5.91
N ASP A 165 -23.68 22.79 6.23
CA ASP A 165 -23.99 23.97 5.40
C ASP A 165 -23.27 23.88 4.05
N TYR A 166 -22.02 23.38 4.04
CA TYR A 166 -21.25 23.14 2.82
C TYR A 166 -21.87 22.06 1.92
N LEU A 167 -22.29 20.93 2.50
CA LEU A 167 -23.07 19.90 1.80
C LEU A 167 -24.31 20.54 1.17
N LEU A 168 -25.13 21.24 1.95
CA LEU A 168 -26.37 21.84 1.45
C LEU A 168 -26.18 22.93 0.40
N SER A 169 -24.99 23.52 0.29
CA SER A 169 -24.71 24.57 -0.69
C SER A 169 -24.74 24.07 -2.14
N GLY A 170 -24.38 22.81 -2.37
CA GLY A 170 -24.24 22.22 -3.71
C GLY A 170 -23.21 22.91 -4.61
N ARG A 171 -22.31 23.74 -4.06
CA ARG A 171 -21.31 24.51 -4.80
C ARG A 171 -19.92 24.05 -4.42
N TYR A 172 -19.31 23.30 -5.32
CA TYR A 172 -18.03 22.62 -5.13
C TYR A 172 -17.05 23.09 -6.19
N LEU A 173 -15.84 23.48 -5.80
CA LEU A 173 -14.78 23.78 -6.77
C LEU A 173 -14.16 22.49 -7.30
N TYR A 174 -14.04 22.39 -8.61
CA TYR A 174 -13.19 21.39 -9.25
C TYR A 174 -12.13 22.12 -10.07
N TYR A 175 -10.98 21.45 -10.23
CA TYR A 175 -9.83 22.04 -10.89
C TYR A 175 -9.62 21.40 -12.26
N LYS A 176 -9.27 22.24 -13.24
CA LYS A 176 -8.86 21.81 -14.57
C LYS A 176 -7.34 21.77 -14.64
N ILE A 177 -6.79 20.60 -14.90
CA ILE A 177 -5.35 20.36 -15.00
C ILE A 177 -5.06 19.97 -16.45
N PRO A 178 -4.28 20.77 -17.21
CA PRO A 178 -3.90 20.39 -18.57
C PRO A 178 -3.17 19.04 -18.58
N ALA A 179 -3.53 18.17 -19.52
CA ALA A 179 -2.84 16.92 -19.73
C ALA A 179 -1.36 17.20 -20.07
N PRO A 180 -0.39 16.50 -19.45
CA PRO A 180 1.02 16.66 -19.79
C PRO A 180 1.26 16.41 -21.29
N ALA A 181 2.04 17.29 -21.94
CA ALA A 181 2.25 17.27 -23.39
C ALA A 181 2.89 15.98 -23.93
N ASN A 182 3.45 15.15 -23.05
CA ASN A 182 4.14 13.90 -23.35
C ASN A 182 3.28 12.64 -23.15
N ILE A 183 2.04 12.76 -22.69
CA ILE A 183 1.12 11.60 -22.64
C ILE A 183 0.53 11.40 -24.03
N SER A 184 0.91 10.31 -24.69
CA SER A 184 0.33 9.91 -25.97
C SER A 184 0.04 8.42 -25.93
N GLU A 185 -1.07 7.96 -26.50
CA GLU A 185 -1.31 6.52 -26.69
C GLU A 185 -0.13 5.82 -27.40
N LYS A 186 0.60 6.57 -28.25
CA LYS A 186 1.77 6.08 -28.98
C LYS A 186 3.00 5.82 -28.09
N THR A 187 3.04 6.34 -26.86
CA THR A 187 4.14 6.07 -25.92
C THR A 187 3.95 4.77 -25.16
N TYR A 188 2.77 4.13 -25.26
CA TYR A 188 2.51 2.84 -24.66
C TYR A 188 2.60 1.74 -25.71
N THR A 189 3.20 0.61 -25.33
CA THR A 189 3.18 -0.60 -26.15
C THR A 189 2.19 -1.58 -25.53
N SER A 190 1.23 -2.04 -26.33
CA SER A 190 0.33 -3.11 -25.95
C SER A 190 0.67 -4.37 -26.73
N ARG A 191 0.46 -5.53 -26.12
CA ARG A 191 0.52 -6.83 -26.80
C ARG A 191 -0.73 -7.63 -26.46
N PRO A 192 -1.26 -8.42 -27.39
CA PRO A 192 -2.26 -9.42 -27.04
C PRO A 192 -1.64 -10.46 -26.10
N LEU A 193 -2.41 -10.90 -25.10
CA LEU A 193 -2.05 -12.05 -24.28
C LEU A 193 -2.49 -13.34 -25.01
N THR A 194 -1.72 -14.40 -24.84
CA THR A 194 -2.17 -15.75 -25.23
C THR A 194 -3.30 -16.19 -24.29
N PRO A 195 -4.16 -17.15 -24.67
CA PRO A 195 -5.16 -17.70 -23.75
C PRO A 195 -4.56 -18.24 -22.45
N SER A 196 -3.37 -18.85 -22.53
CA SER A 196 -2.62 -19.38 -21.37
C SER A 196 -2.15 -18.25 -20.45
N ASP A 197 -1.54 -17.19 -21.02
CA ASP A 197 -1.12 -16.00 -20.26
C ASP A 197 -2.32 -15.29 -19.60
N ALA A 198 -3.43 -15.16 -20.32
CA ALA A 198 -4.64 -14.54 -19.78
C ALA A 198 -5.24 -15.37 -18.64
N ALA A 199 -5.28 -16.70 -18.79
CA ALA A 199 -5.71 -17.60 -17.73
C ALA A 199 -4.79 -17.50 -16.50
N ALA A 200 -3.48 -17.37 -16.70
CA ALA A 200 -2.52 -17.20 -15.61
C ALA A 200 -2.74 -15.89 -14.85
N VAL A 201 -3.10 -14.78 -15.53
CA VAL A 201 -3.45 -13.52 -14.86
C VAL A 201 -4.71 -13.67 -14.00
N LEU A 202 -5.75 -14.35 -14.52
CA LEU A 202 -6.98 -14.59 -13.76
C LEU A 202 -6.73 -15.48 -12.52
N ALA A 203 -5.95 -16.55 -12.69
CA ALA A 203 -5.57 -17.41 -11.57
C ALA A 203 -4.74 -16.66 -10.52
N ASP A 204 -3.90 -15.72 -10.93
CA ASP A 204 -3.12 -14.88 -10.03
C ASP A 204 -4.00 -13.93 -9.20
N ILE A 205 -5.06 -13.39 -9.79
CA ILE A 205 -6.06 -12.60 -9.06
C ILE A 205 -6.77 -13.47 -8.01
N HIS A 206 -7.20 -14.69 -8.38
CA HIS A 206 -7.78 -15.63 -7.43
C HIS A 206 -6.80 -16.00 -6.31
N LEU A 207 -5.51 -16.15 -6.62
CA LEU A 207 -4.47 -16.50 -5.63
C LEU A 207 -4.33 -15.43 -4.53
N HIS A 208 -4.56 -14.17 -4.89
CA HIS A 208 -4.51 -13.04 -3.96
C HIS A 208 -5.85 -12.76 -3.26
N SER A 209 -6.89 -13.54 -3.57
CA SER A 209 -8.16 -13.52 -2.87
C SER A 209 -8.23 -14.67 -1.86
N ALA A 210 -8.46 -14.36 -0.57
CA ALA A 210 -8.42 -15.34 0.52
C ALA A 210 -9.35 -16.55 0.28
N ASP A 211 -10.53 -16.32 -0.32
CA ASP A 211 -11.53 -17.36 -0.57
C ASP A 211 -11.20 -18.27 -1.76
N TYR A 212 -10.26 -17.86 -2.63
CA TYR A 212 -9.99 -18.53 -3.92
C TYR A 212 -8.57 -19.08 -4.06
N GLN A 213 -7.75 -19.04 -2.99
CA GLN A 213 -6.36 -19.47 -3.04
C GLN A 213 -6.18 -20.94 -3.47
N ASP A 214 -7.01 -21.84 -2.95
CA ASP A 214 -6.95 -23.26 -3.31
C ASP A 214 -7.36 -23.49 -4.77
N LYS A 215 -8.40 -22.79 -5.23
CA LYS A 215 -8.86 -22.83 -6.62
C LYS A 215 -7.78 -22.32 -7.58
N ALA A 216 -7.07 -21.26 -7.21
CA ALA A 216 -6.00 -20.70 -8.03
C ALA A 216 -4.86 -21.71 -8.27
N ILE A 217 -4.53 -22.53 -7.27
CA ILE A 217 -3.52 -23.59 -7.40
C ILE A 217 -3.97 -24.61 -8.47
N ASP A 218 -5.22 -25.05 -8.45
CA ASP A 218 -5.76 -25.97 -9.45
C ASP A 218 -5.78 -25.34 -10.85
N GLU A 219 -6.12 -24.05 -10.96
CA GLU A 219 -6.10 -23.30 -12.21
C GLU A 219 -4.68 -23.21 -12.81
N PHE A 220 -3.66 -22.94 -11.99
CA PHE A 220 -2.27 -22.95 -12.46
C PHE A 220 -1.79 -24.34 -12.87
N GLN A 221 -2.19 -25.40 -12.15
CA GLN A 221 -1.87 -26.78 -12.54
C GLN A 221 -2.50 -27.15 -13.88
N ALA A 222 -3.74 -26.71 -14.14
CA ALA A 222 -4.40 -26.90 -15.42
C ALA A 222 -3.66 -26.17 -16.55
N ILE A 223 -3.19 -24.93 -16.31
CA ILE A 223 -2.37 -24.18 -17.26
C ILE A 223 -1.11 -24.98 -17.60
N LEU A 224 -0.34 -25.40 -16.59
CA LEU A 224 0.89 -26.17 -16.79
C LEU A 224 0.69 -27.55 -17.42
N SER A 225 -0.51 -28.12 -17.36
CA SER A 225 -0.84 -29.36 -18.06
C SER A 225 -0.91 -29.15 -19.59
N SER A 226 -1.27 -27.95 -20.04
CA SER A 226 -1.36 -27.58 -21.45
C SER A 226 -0.15 -26.80 -21.97
N ASP A 227 0.51 -26.05 -21.09
CA ASP A 227 1.68 -25.21 -21.36
C ASP A 227 2.70 -25.40 -20.22
N PRO A 228 3.49 -26.49 -20.23
CA PRO A 228 4.39 -26.86 -19.13
C PRO A 228 5.48 -25.83 -18.79
N ASN A 229 5.73 -24.90 -19.71
CA ASN A 229 6.75 -23.87 -19.63
C ASN A 229 6.15 -22.48 -19.36
N ASN A 230 4.87 -22.38 -18.99
CA ASN A 230 4.28 -21.08 -18.68
C ASN A 230 4.92 -20.47 -17.42
N ALA A 231 5.76 -19.44 -17.62
CA ALA A 231 6.50 -18.80 -16.53
C ALA A 231 5.56 -18.18 -15.48
N ALA A 232 4.46 -17.56 -15.89
CA ALA A 232 3.50 -16.93 -14.97
C ALA A 232 2.78 -17.96 -14.09
N ALA A 233 2.42 -19.12 -14.65
CA ALA A 233 1.81 -20.20 -13.90
C ALA A 233 2.81 -20.89 -12.94
N CYS A 234 4.06 -21.11 -13.38
CA CYS A 234 5.12 -21.57 -12.49
C CYS A 234 5.32 -20.60 -11.32
N ARG A 235 5.46 -19.29 -11.57
CA ARG A 235 5.53 -18.28 -10.51
C ARG A 235 4.31 -18.32 -9.58
N GLY A 236 3.10 -18.41 -10.13
CA GLY A 236 1.85 -18.50 -9.36
C GLY A 236 1.82 -19.69 -8.41
N LEU A 237 2.19 -20.89 -8.88
CA LEU A 237 2.34 -22.06 -8.01
C LEU A 237 3.45 -21.89 -6.98
N GLY A 238 4.59 -21.32 -7.38
CA GLY A 238 5.67 -20.98 -6.46
C GLY A 238 5.18 -20.15 -5.27
N TYR A 239 4.41 -19.11 -5.55
CA TYR A 239 3.82 -18.25 -4.52
C TYR A 239 2.75 -18.98 -3.70
N GLY A 240 1.85 -19.73 -4.34
CA GLY A 240 0.82 -20.50 -3.63
C GLY A 240 1.42 -21.52 -2.65
N TYR A 241 2.47 -22.24 -3.06
CA TYR A 241 3.19 -23.15 -2.15
C TYR A 241 3.99 -22.41 -1.08
N LEU A 242 4.52 -21.22 -1.36
CA LEU A 242 5.16 -20.36 -0.36
C LEU A 242 4.18 -19.97 0.75
N GLN A 243 2.96 -19.56 0.41
CA GLN A 243 1.90 -19.20 1.37
C GLN A 243 1.50 -20.41 2.22
N LYS A 244 1.44 -21.61 1.63
CA LYS A 244 1.23 -22.89 2.34
C LYS A 244 2.45 -23.38 3.12
N GLN A 245 3.53 -22.59 3.18
CA GLN A 245 4.80 -22.94 3.83
C GLN A 245 5.49 -24.19 3.27
N ASN A 246 5.16 -24.61 2.05
CA ASN A 246 5.82 -25.70 1.35
C ASN A 246 7.00 -25.14 0.54
N PHE A 247 8.11 -24.88 1.22
CA PHE A 247 9.28 -24.21 0.62
C PHE A 247 9.94 -25.03 -0.49
N THR A 248 9.93 -26.36 -0.39
CA THR A 248 10.52 -27.23 -1.41
C THR A 248 9.79 -27.10 -2.74
N GLN A 249 8.45 -27.18 -2.74
CA GLN A 249 7.68 -26.97 -3.97
C GLN A 249 7.76 -25.52 -4.44
N ALA A 250 7.73 -24.55 -3.52
CA ALA A 250 7.89 -23.15 -3.89
C ALA A 250 9.20 -22.91 -4.67
N ALA A 251 10.33 -23.42 -4.15
CA ALA A 251 11.65 -23.29 -4.78
C ALA A 251 11.71 -23.96 -6.16
N GLU A 252 11.11 -25.14 -6.30
CA GLU A 252 11.02 -25.84 -7.58
C GLU A 252 10.31 -24.98 -8.64
N TYR A 253 9.14 -24.44 -8.31
CA TYR A 253 8.33 -23.68 -9.26
C TYR A 253 8.89 -22.29 -9.57
N PHE A 254 9.48 -21.58 -8.59
CA PHE A 254 10.17 -20.32 -8.89
C PHE A 254 11.43 -20.53 -9.74
N LYS A 255 12.17 -21.62 -9.51
CA LYS A 255 13.30 -22.00 -10.37
C LYS A 255 12.85 -22.31 -11.79
N ARG A 256 11.79 -23.10 -11.95
CA ARG A 256 11.20 -23.37 -13.28
C ARG A 256 10.77 -22.07 -13.97
N SER A 257 10.21 -21.12 -13.22
CA SER A 257 9.84 -19.82 -13.79
C SER A 257 11.06 -19.00 -14.24
N SER A 258 12.18 -19.02 -13.50
CA SER A 258 13.39 -18.28 -13.89
C SER A 258 14.11 -18.93 -15.07
N GLU A 259 14.07 -20.27 -15.19
CA GLU A 259 14.60 -21.01 -16.36
C GLU A 259 13.89 -20.69 -17.68
N GLN A 260 12.70 -20.07 -17.62
CA GLN A 260 11.97 -19.55 -18.79
C GLN A 260 12.22 -18.06 -19.05
N ASP A 261 13.33 -17.51 -18.54
CA ASP A 261 13.74 -16.10 -18.69
C ASP A 261 12.66 -15.09 -18.28
N SER A 262 11.91 -15.40 -17.21
CA SER A 262 10.84 -14.55 -16.70
C SER A 262 11.31 -13.11 -16.51
N LYS A 263 10.51 -12.15 -16.98
CA LYS A 263 10.71 -10.71 -16.78
C LYS A 263 9.98 -10.18 -15.55
N ASP A 264 9.43 -11.07 -14.74
CA ASP A 264 8.76 -10.72 -13.49
C ASP A 264 9.82 -10.63 -12.36
N PRO A 265 10.07 -9.44 -11.78
CA PRO A 265 11.08 -9.27 -10.73
C PRO A 265 10.82 -10.19 -9.52
N ARG A 266 9.55 -10.53 -9.27
CA ARG A 266 9.12 -11.33 -8.13
C ARG A 266 9.66 -12.75 -8.18
N VAL A 267 9.87 -13.32 -9.37
CA VAL A 267 10.47 -14.65 -9.52
C VAL A 267 11.87 -14.68 -8.89
N HIS A 268 12.68 -13.67 -9.21
CA HIS A 268 14.04 -13.54 -8.71
C HIS A 268 14.06 -13.20 -7.22
N TYR A 269 13.19 -12.28 -6.78
CA TYR A 269 13.02 -11.98 -5.35
C TYR A 269 12.63 -13.22 -4.53
N TYR A 270 11.67 -14.02 -4.98
CA TYR A 270 11.23 -15.20 -4.24
C TYR A 270 12.26 -16.34 -4.26
N ASN A 271 13.01 -16.52 -5.36
CA ASN A 271 14.18 -17.40 -5.37
C ASN A 271 15.18 -16.97 -4.28
N ALA A 272 15.52 -15.68 -4.22
CA ALA A 272 16.42 -15.13 -3.20
C ALA A 272 15.88 -15.29 -1.77
N LEU A 273 14.58 -15.05 -1.58
CA LEU A 273 13.90 -15.20 -0.28
C LEU A 273 13.97 -16.64 0.22
N LEU A 274 13.73 -17.61 -0.66
CA LEU A 274 13.79 -19.02 -0.33
C LEU A 274 15.22 -19.46 -0.01
N MET A 275 16.24 -18.99 -0.74
CA MET A 275 17.65 -19.23 -0.43
C MET A 275 18.03 -18.70 0.97
N ALA A 276 17.54 -17.51 1.33
CA ALA A 276 17.76 -16.92 2.65
C ALA A 276 17.10 -17.77 3.76
N ARG A 277 15.92 -18.35 3.47
CA ARG A 277 15.13 -19.13 4.43
C ARG A 277 15.66 -20.56 4.63
N GLU A 278 16.04 -21.25 3.55
CA GLU A 278 16.58 -22.62 3.59
C GLU A 278 17.89 -22.71 4.38
N SER A 279 18.63 -21.60 4.48
CA SER A 279 19.91 -21.52 5.19
C SER A 279 19.81 -21.45 6.73
N GLY A 280 18.63 -21.71 7.32
CA GLY A 280 18.38 -21.64 8.76
C GLY A 280 19.38 -22.43 9.63
N PHE A 281 19.89 -21.75 10.69
CA PHE A 281 20.79 -22.23 11.77
C PHE A 281 21.80 -23.34 11.42
N GLY A 282 22.69 -23.10 10.44
CA GLY A 282 23.92 -23.90 10.33
C GLY A 282 24.55 -23.97 8.95
N SER A 283 23.77 -23.76 7.89
CA SER A 283 24.29 -23.71 6.51
C SER A 283 24.67 -22.30 6.13
N LYS A 284 25.84 -22.11 5.50
CA LYS A 284 26.22 -20.82 4.94
C LYS A 284 25.30 -20.50 3.77
N VAL A 285 24.52 -19.43 3.88
CA VAL A 285 23.79 -18.82 2.75
C VAL A 285 24.76 -18.58 1.60
N ASP A 286 24.41 -18.98 0.38
CA ASP A 286 25.13 -18.56 -0.84
C ASP A 286 24.79 -17.09 -1.13
N ILE A 287 25.41 -16.19 -0.36
CA ILE A 287 25.23 -14.74 -0.47
C ILE A 287 25.51 -14.23 -1.90
N PRO A 288 26.56 -14.69 -2.62
CA PRO A 288 26.78 -14.29 -4.01
C PRO A 288 25.60 -14.61 -4.95
N THR A 289 25.02 -15.80 -4.87
CA THR A 289 23.87 -16.17 -5.73
C THR A 289 22.61 -15.41 -5.33
N LEU A 290 22.32 -15.32 -4.03
CA LEU A 290 21.21 -14.52 -3.51
C LEU A 290 21.29 -13.06 -3.98
N THR A 291 22.48 -12.45 -3.90
CA THR A 291 22.71 -11.05 -4.32
C THR A 291 22.42 -10.87 -5.81
N ARG A 292 22.83 -11.81 -6.66
CA ARG A 292 22.62 -11.76 -8.11
C ARG A 292 21.13 -11.84 -8.47
N GLU A 293 20.37 -12.70 -7.80
CA GLU A 293 18.91 -12.78 -7.99
C GLU A 293 18.26 -11.43 -7.63
N LEU A 294 18.64 -10.82 -6.51
CA LEU A 294 18.10 -9.51 -6.10
C LEU A 294 18.51 -8.36 -7.03
N GLU A 295 19.75 -8.36 -7.52
CA GLU A 295 20.20 -7.39 -8.53
C GLU A 295 19.42 -7.55 -9.85
N THR A 296 19.12 -8.79 -10.24
CA THR A 296 18.28 -9.07 -11.41
C THR A 296 16.86 -8.55 -11.20
N SER A 297 16.26 -8.84 -10.04
CA SER A 297 14.95 -8.32 -9.64
C SER A 297 14.89 -6.79 -9.71
N ILE A 298 15.87 -6.10 -9.11
CA ILE A 298 16.00 -4.63 -9.12
C ILE A 298 16.20 -4.09 -10.55
N SER A 299 16.91 -4.82 -11.41
CA SER A 299 17.11 -4.40 -12.81
C SER A 299 15.83 -4.51 -13.65
N LEU A 300 14.96 -5.47 -13.34
CA LEU A 300 13.67 -5.66 -14.00
C LEU A 300 12.64 -4.64 -13.49
N ASP A 301 12.68 -4.32 -12.20
CA ASP A 301 11.84 -3.30 -11.58
C ASP A 301 12.61 -2.53 -10.48
N PRO A 302 13.14 -1.33 -10.81
CA PRO A 302 13.82 -0.47 -9.84
C PRO A 302 12.91 0.08 -8.74
N SER A 303 11.59 -0.09 -8.85
CA SER A 303 10.61 0.29 -7.83
C SER A 303 10.17 -0.87 -6.94
N PHE A 304 10.79 -2.05 -7.07
CA PHE A 304 10.43 -3.19 -6.23
C PHE A 304 11.17 -3.18 -4.88
N ALA A 305 10.59 -2.48 -3.90
CA ALA A 305 11.19 -2.20 -2.59
C ALA A 305 11.64 -3.45 -1.81
N ASP A 306 10.90 -4.55 -1.89
CA ASP A 306 11.22 -5.80 -1.20
C ASP A 306 12.58 -6.37 -1.59
N SER A 307 12.99 -6.18 -2.86
CA SER A 307 14.29 -6.64 -3.34
C SER A 307 15.44 -5.85 -2.71
N TYR A 308 15.26 -4.53 -2.53
CA TYR A 308 16.21 -3.71 -1.79
C TYR A 308 16.27 -4.10 -0.31
N ALA A 309 15.12 -4.35 0.32
CA ALA A 309 15.05 -4.73 1.73
C ALA A 309 15.79 -6.05 2.00
N LEU A 310 15.56 -7.07 1.17
CA LEU A 310 16.24 -8.37 1.29
C LEU A 310 17.73 -8.27 0.93
N LEU A 311 18.11 -7.41 -0.02
CA LEU A 311 19.51 -7.18 -0.39
C LEU A 311 20.27 -6.50 0.76
N ALA A 312 19.65 -5.53 1.41
CA ALA A 312 20.20 -4.88 2.59
C ALA A 312 20.41 -5.88 3.74
N PHE A 313 19.47 -6.80 3.95
CA PHE A 313 19.66 -7.89 4.92
C PHE A 313 20.87 -8.75 4.58
N ALA A 314 21.01 -9.21 3.33
CA ALA A 314 22.14 -10.02 2.89
C ALA A 314 23.48 -9.29 3.05
N GLN A 315 23.54 -8.00 2.70
CA GLN A 315 24.72 -7.15 2.88
C GLN A 315 25.12 -6.99 4.35
N SER A 316 24.11 -6.85 5.23
CA SER A 316 24.33 -6.77 6.67
C SER A 316 24.91 -8.07 7.22
N THR A 317 24.41 -9.23 6.76
CA THR A 317 24.93 -10.55 7.16
C THR A 317 26.33 -10.82 6.61
N SER A 318 26.66 -10.31 5.42
CA SER A 318 28.01 -10.44 4.83
C SER A 318 29.05 -9.48 5.40
N GLY A 319 28.66 -8.60 6.34
CA GLY A 319 29.58 -7.68 7.02
C GLY A 319 29.83 -6.36 6.29
N ASP A 320 28.95 -5.92 5.38
CA ASP A 320 28.98 -4.58 4.77
C ASP A 320 27.80 -3.73 5.27
N PRO A 321 27.90 -3.20 6.51
CA PRO A 321 26.81 -2.49 7.15
C PRO A 321 26.51 -1.12 6.54
N ALA A 322 27.52 -0.44 5.99
CA ALA A 322 27.34 0.85 5.36
C ALA A 322 26.48 0.71 4.10
N LYS A 323 26.77 -0.28 3.27
CA LYS A 323 25.99 -0.59 2.07
C LYS A 323 24.58 -1.09 2.42
N ALA A 324 24.44 -1.92 3.46
CA ALA A 324 23.13 -2.37 3.95
C ALA A 324 22.22 -1.19 4.33
N LEU A 325 22.75 -0.20 5.05
CA LEU A 325 22.00 0.99 5.44
C LEU A 325 21.59 1.84 4.23
N GLU A 326 22.47 2.02 3.24
CA GLU A 326 22.13 2.73 2.00
C GLU A 326 21.03 2.00 1.22
N THR A 327 21.16 0.69 1.06
CA THR A 327 20.22 -0.15 0.32
C THR A 327 18.85 -0.19 1.01
N MET A 328 18.81 -0.31 2.34
CA MET A 328 17.54 -0.28 3.10
C MET A 328 16.84 1.08 2.98
N ARG A 329 17.61 2.18 2.93
CA ARG A 329 17.03 3.52 2.71
C ARG A 329 16.38 3.66 1.33
N LYS A 330 16.84 2.91 0.32
CA LYS A 330 16.18 2.86 -0.99
C LYS A 330 14.82 2.16 -0.90
N ALA A 331 14.73 1.04 -0.16
CA ALA A 331 13.44 0.38 0.09
C ALA A 331 12.43 1.33 0.77
N ILE A 332 12.87 2.03 1.83
CA ILE A 332 12.05 3.02 2.56
C ILE A 332 11.72 4.24 1.69
N ALA A 333 12.58 4.63 0.76
CA ALA A 333 12.27 5.75 -0.14
C ALA A 333 11.19 5.39 -1.17
N ILE A 334 11.06 4.11 -1.52
CA ILE A 334 10.04 3.60 -2.45
C ILE A 334 8.70 3.40 -1.73
N ASP A 335 8.72 2.75 -0.56
CA ASP A 335 7.55 2.54 0.29
C ASP A 335 7.84 3.01 1.72
N PRO A 336 7.65 4.32 2.00
CA PRO A 336 8.00 4.91 3.29
C PRO A 336 7.08 4.52 4.44
N ARG A 337 5.86 4.05 4.15
CA ARG A 337 4.89 3.63 5.17
C ARG A 337 5.07 2.16 5.58
N ASN A 338 5.92 1.40 4.91
CA ASN A 338 6.19 0.02 5.28
C ASN A 338 6.86 -0.10 6.66
N GLU A 339 6.09 -0.51 7.66
CA GLU A 339 6.59 -0.75 9.01
C GLU A 339 7.71 -1.79 9.05
N GLY A 340 7.63 -2.80 8.18
CA GLY A 340 8.62 -3.86 8.05
C GLY A 340 10.00 -3.34 7.65
N TYR A 341 10.07 -2.40 6.70
CA TYR A 341 11.34 -1.80 6.27
C TYR A 341 11.96 -0.92 7.35
N ARG A 342 11.14 -0.14 8.07
CA ARG A 342 11.60 0.67 9.21
C ARG A 342 12.10 -0.22 10.36
N PHE A 343 11.40 -1.32 10.64
CA PHE A 343 11.84 -2.32 11.63
C PHE A 343 13.15 -2.99 11.20
N ASN A 344 13.28 -3.38 9.92
CA ASN A 344 14.52 -3.96 9.40
C ASN A 344 15.69 -2.99 9.43
N LEU A 345 15.47 -1.69 9.17
CA LEU A 345 16.48 -0.65 9.35
C LEU A 345 16.97 -0.57 10.80
N ALA A 346 16.06 -0.65 11.78
CA ALA A 346 16.44 -0.69 13.19
C ALA A 346 17.29 -1.94 13.52
N ASN A 347 16.94 -3.11 12.98
CA ASN A 347 17.73 -4.33 13.16
C ASN A 347 19.13 -4.24 12.54
N ILE A 348 19.26 -3.61 11.37
CA ILE A 348 20.58 -3.34 10.76
C ILE A 348 21.39 -2.42 11.69
N TYR A 349 20.78 -1.37 12.27
CA TYR A 349 21.47 -0.54 13.26
C TYR A 349 21.93 -1.32 14.49
N LEU A 350 21.12 -2.25 15.00
CA LEU A 350 21.49 -3.10 16.14
C LEU A 350 22.64 -4.06 15.81
N ALA A 351 22.61 -4.71 14.65
CA ALA A 351 23.71 -5.55 14.17
C ALA A 351 25.04 -4.77 14.10
N ASN A 352 24.94 -3.45 13.89
CA ASN A 352 26.07 -2.53 13.77
C ASN A 352 26.41 -1.80 15.07
N ARG A 353 25.87 -2.24 16.22
CA ARG A 353 26.09 -1.65 17.55
C ARG A 353 25.69 -0.17 17.65
N GLN A 354 24.77 0.29 16.79
CA GLN A 354 24.22 1.65 16.81
C GLN A 354 22.87 1.69 17.52
N SER A 355 22.85 1.22 18.79
CA SER A 355 21.62 1.01 19.56
C SER A 355 20.78 2.27 19.75
N GLU A 356 21.40 3.44 19.92
CA GLU A 356 20.67 4.71 20.05
C GLU A 356 19.81 5.02 18.82
N LYS A 357 20.36 4.82 17.61
CA LYS A 357 19.64 5.03 16.35
C LYS A 357 18.51 4.02 16.17
N ALA A 358 18.76 2.76 16.53
CA ALA A 358 17.74 1.72 16.49
C ALA A 358 16.58 2.06 17.45
N MET A 359 16.88 2.45 18.69
CA MET A 359 15.87 2.82 19.69
C MET A 359 15.01 3.99 19.22
N ALA A 360 15.62 5.03 18.63
CA ALA A 360 14.86 6.17 18.10
C ALA A 360 13.85 5.74 17.03
N ILE A 361 14.25 4.85 16.12
CA ILE A 361 13.36 4.32 15.07
C ILE A 361 12.26 3.45 15.68
N LEU A 362 12.63 2.51 16.57
CA LEU A 362 11.68 1.59 17.19
C LEU A 362 10.63 2.32 18.04
N GLN A 363 11.03 3.32 18.82
CA GLN A 363 10.12 4.15 19.62
C GLN A 363 9.20 5.00 18.74
N SER A 364 9.70 5.51 17.62
CA SER A 364 8.87 6.23 16.65
C SER A 364 7.86 5.29 16.00
N LEU A 365 8.29 4.10 15.58
CA LEU A 365 7.45 3.11 14.91
C LEU A 365 6.39 2.54 15.86
N GLN A 366 6.73 2.28 17.12
CA GLN A 366 5.82 1.73 18.13
C GLN A 366 4.54 2.56 18.32
N LYS A 367 4.59 3.88 18.09
CA LYS A 367 3.44 4.77 18.28
C LYS A 367 2.35 4.60 17.23
N SER A 368 2.70 4.04 16.08
CA SER A 368 1.88 4.04 14.87
C SER A 368 1.72 2.64 14.27
N ALA A 369 2.56 1.70 14.72
CA ALA A 369 2.60 0.32 14.26
C ALA A 369 1.36 -0.51 14.57
N SER A 370 1.12 -1.54 13.75
CA SER A 370 0.11 -2.57 14.04
C SER A 370 0.33 -3.25 15.41
N PRO A 371 -0.69 -3.87 16.02
CA PRO A 371 -0.51 -4.61 17.28
C PRO A 371 0.57 -5.70 17.21
N GLU A 372 0.64 -6.41 16.09
CA GLU A 372 1.65 -7.46 15.83
C GLU A 372 3.05 -6.85 15.76
N MET A 373 3.19 -5.73 15.05
CA MET A 373 4.47 -5.05 14.93
C MET A 373 4.90 -4.41 16.26
N THR A 374 3.97 -3.84 17.01
CA THR A 374 4.18 -3.32 18.37
C THR A 374 4.74 -4.40 19.28
N SER A 375 4.16 -5.61 19.25
CA SER A 375 4.65 -6.75 20.03
C SER A 375 6.09 -7.13 19.65
N ARG A 376 6.43 -7.12 18.35
CA ARG A 376 7.80 -7.36 17.87
C ARG A 376 8.77 -6.29 18.36
N ILE A 377 8.37 -5.02 18.29
CA ILE A 377 9.17 -3.88 18.74
C ILE A 377 9.45 -3.97 20.24
N ASP A 378 8.44 -4.30 21.06
CA ASP A 378 8.60 -4.46 22.50
C ASP A 378 9.64 -5.52 22.86
N GLY A 379 9.60 -6.68 22.19
CA GLY A 379 10.59 -7.74 22.39
C GLY A 379 12.02 -7.27 22.08
N VAL A 380 12.21 -6.48 21.02
CA VAL A 380 13.53 -5.93 20.66
C VAL A 380 13.96 -4.86 21.68
N LEU A 381 13.08 -3.93 22.05
CA LEU A 381 13.40 -2.89 23.03
C LEU A 381 13.75 -3.46 24.40
N GLU A 382 13.06 -4.52 24.83
CA GLU A 382 13.39 -5.24 26.05
C GLU A 382 14.77 -5.90 25.96
N SER A 383 15.11 -6.51 24.81
CA SER A 383 16.43 -7.11 24.60
C SER A 383 17.57 -6.08 24.69
N ILE A 384 17.36 -4.86 24.17
CA ILE A 384 18.32 -3.76 24.24
C ILE A 384 18.53 -3.33 25.69
N ARG A 385 17.44 -3.17 26.47
CA ARG A 385 17.50 -2.75 27.89
C ARG A 385 18.20 -3.76 28.79
N ARG A 386 18.20 -5.05 28.41
CA ARG A 386 18.84 -6.13 29.16
C ARG A 386 20.33 -6.30 28.83
N GLN A 387 20.85 -5.65 27.78
CA GLN A 387 22.27 -5.63 27.48
C GLN A 387 22.97 -4.60 28.41
N PRO A 388 23.97 -5.02 29.20
CA PRO A 388 24.62 -4.17 30.21
C PRO A 388 25.49 -3.05 29.63
#